data_AF-A0A9D3LPN8-F1
#
_entry.id   AF-A0A9D3LPN8-F1
#
_cell.length_a   1.000
_cell.length_b   1.000
_cell.length_c   1.000
_cell.angle_alpha   90.00
_cell.angle_beta   90.00
_cell.angle_gamma   90.00
#
_symmetry.space_group_name_H-M   'P 1'
#
loop_
_entity.id
_entity.type
_entity.pdbx_description
1 polymer ?
#
loop_
_entity_poly.entity_id
_entity_poly.type
_entity_poly.pdbx_seq_one_letter_code
_entity_poly.pdbx_strand_id
1 'polypeptide(L)'
;MAASVLCRRLALPGVFRGISATKSLNPGTPLCGSLLQIANYNPKPLKLNIKDPYIPDKGSEKTPEWQKTTKYDRKLFGRYGSASGVDMAKLWPGPDELEALIAEEKEWHPPLEQILSNVTAKENEKAKKRLAREKLIATNMANMPKMVADWRRESREEKLKKKEEKARRDLLLAEARARYGYALDPRSAKFQEMLKEIEKEEAKKRKLLKRRKREEERAAAAGPDAPTAVPNS
;
A
#
# COMPACT_ATOMS: atom_id res chain seq x y z
N MET A 1 -26.62 35.19 -24.20
CA MET A 1 -26.51 35.56 -22.78
C MET A 1 -25.04 35.71 -22.44
N ALA A 2 -24.70 36.84 -21.80
CA ALA A 2 -23.39 37.26 -21.25
C ALA A 2 -22.26 37.62 -22.24
N ALA A 3 -22.13 38.93 -22.45
CA ALA A 3 -21.00 39.59 -23.12
C ALA A 3 -19.92 39.97 -22.10
N SER A 4 -18.67 39.84 -22.52
CA SER A 4 -17.45 40.34 -21.89
C SER A 4 -17.30 41.84 -22.09
N VAL A 5 -16.90 42.61 -21.08
CA VAL A 5 -16.03 43.79 -21.31
C VAL A 5 -15.14 44.09 -20.10
N LEU A 6 -13.85 44.23 -20.40
CA LEU A 6 -12.79 44.78 -19.57
C LEU A 6 -13.04 46.26 -19.23
N CYS A 7 -12.55 46.73 -18.08
CA CYS A 7 -11.93 48.05 -18.05
C CYS A 7 -10.88 48.17 -16.94
N ARG A 8 -9.66 48.49 -17.38
CA ARG A 8 -8.44 48.71 -16.60
C ARG A 8 -8.54 50.02 -15.80
N ARG A 9 -7.94 50.08 -14.61
CA ARG A 9 -7.61 51.33 -13.91
C ARG A 9 -6.08 51.44 -13.77
N LEU A 10 -5.52 52.55 -14.24
CA LEU A 10 -4.14 52.96 -13.98
C LEU A 10 -4.12 54.38 -13.38
N ALA A 11 -3.43 54.49 -12.25
CA ALA A 11 -2.54 55.53 -11.70
C ALA A 11 -2.85 57.05 -11.76
N LEU A 12 -2.98 57.63 -10.54
CA LEU A 12 -2.29 58.80 -9.90
C LEU A 12 -2.23 60.19 -10.60
N PRO A 13 -1.77 61.28 -9.92
CA PRO A 13 -2.13 61.85 -8.61
C PRO A 13 -2.54 63.34 -8.72
N GLY A 14 -3.28 63.86 -7.73
CA GLY A 14 -3.69 65.28 -7.68
C GLY A 14 -2.73 66.17 -6.90
N VAL A 15 -2.30 67.26 -7.52
CA VAL A 15 -1.85 68.51 -6.86
C VAL A 15 -2.58 69.65 -7.53
N PHE A 16 -3.49 70.33 -6.83
CA PHE A 16 -3.92 71.68 -7.22
C PHE A 16 -4.08 72.55 -5.97
N ARG A 17 -3.14 73.49 -5.84
CA ARG A 17 -3.25 74.72 -5.04
C ARG A 17 -4.34 75.61 -5.67
N GLY A 18 -5.04 76.33 -4.79
CA GLY A 18 -6.26 77.07 -5.10
C GLY A 18 -6.13 78.28 -6.01
N ILE A 19 -7.30 78.83 -6.34
CA ILE A 19 -7.44 80.12 -7.03
C ILE A 19 -8.49 80.95 -6.29
N SER A 20 -8.04 82.17 -5.97
CA SER A 20 -8.75 83.28 -5.35
C SER A 20 -9.76 83.93 -6.30
N ALA A 21 -10.87 84.41 -5.75
CA ALA A 21 -11.96 85.08 -6.46
C ALA A 21 -11.61 86.52 -6.88
N THR A 22 -12.15 86.96 -8.02
CA THR A 22 -12.27 88.37 -8.40
C THR A 22 -13.73 88.70 -8.74
N LYS A 23 -14.16 89.90 -8.33
CA LYS A 23 -15.51 90.47 -8.49
C LYS A 23 -15.58 91.35 -9.75
N SER A 24 -16.75 91.34 -10.43
CA SER A 24 -17.43 92.44 -11.16
C SER A 24 -18.41 91.79 -12.17
N LEU A 25 -19.52 92.33 -12.69
CA LEU A 25 -20.41 93.47 -12.44
C LEU A 25 -21.62 93.23 -13.40
N ASN A 26 -22.85 93.40 -12.90
CA ASN A 26 -24.03 93.96 -13.58
C ASN A 26 -24.89 93.18 -14.62
N PRO A 27 -26.18 93.58 -14.76
CA PRO A 27 -27.32 92.68 -14.93
C PRO A 27 -28.06 92.82 -16.27
N GLY A 28 -28.67 91.73 -16.74
CA GLY A 28 -29.60 91.69 -17.87
C GLY A 28 -30.71 90.67 -17.63
N THR A 29 -31.95 91.13 -17.70
CA THR A 29 -33.23 90.43 -17.43
C THR A 29 -33.60 89.38 -18.51
N PRO A 30 -34.73 88.64 -18.43
CA PRO A 30 -35.00 87.49 -17.57
C PRO A 30 -35.59 86.29 -18.38
N LEU A 31 -36.05 85.24 -17.67
CA LEU A 31 -36.98 84.19 -18.13
C LEU A 31 -36.40 82.99 -18.91
N CYS A 32 -35.70 82.12 -18.21
CA CYS A 32 -36.13 80.72 -18.08
C CYS A 32 -35.53 80.17 -16.79
N GLY A 33 -36.21 80.47 -15.69
CA GLY A 33 -35.80 80.08 -14.35
C GLY A 33 -36.12 78.61 -14.09
N SER A 34 -35.27 77.70 -14.56
CA SER A 34 -34.94 76.54 -13.73
C SER A 34 -33.58 76.81 -13.11
N LEU A 35 -33.56 77.72 -12.13
CA LEU A 35 -32.55 77.64 -11.07
C LEU A 35 -32.77 76.27 -10.44
N LEU A 36 -32.05 75.25 -10.92
CA LEU A 36 -31.82 74.05 -10.13
C LEU A 36 -31.17 74.58 -8.86
N GLN A 37 -32.00 74.73 -7.84
CA GLN A 37 -31.58 75.06 -6.49
C GLN A 37 -30.85 73.81 -6.00
N ILE A 38 -29.61 73.63 -6.47
CA ILE A 38 -28.73 72.57 -6.02
C ILE A 38 -28.45 72.94 -4.58
N ALA A 39 -29.18 72.30 -3.67
CA ALA A 39 -28.96 72.43 -2.26
C ALA A 39 -27.57 71.87 -1.96
N ASN A 40 -26.58 72.78 -1.90
CA ASN A 40 -25.23 72.44 -1.49
C ASN A 40 -25.23 72.21 0.03
N TYR A 41 -25.64 71.02 0.44
CA TYR A 41 -25.45 70.57 1.81
C TYR A 41 -23.97 70.28 2.01
N ASN A 42 -23.36 70.91 3.01
CA ASN A 42 -21.98 70.60 3.39
C ASN A 42 -21.95 69.20 4.03
N PRO A 43 -21.38 68.18 3.35
CA PRO A 43 -21.34 66.85 3.90
C PRO A 43 -20.44 66.82 5.14
N LYS A 44 -20.79 66.01 6.13
CA LYS A 44 -19.93 65.82 7.30
C LYS A 44 -18.56 65.29 6.85
N PRO A 45 -17.46 65.75 7.47
CA PRO A 45 -16.13 65.29 7.10
C PRO A 45 -16.02 63.77 7.29
N LEU A 46 -15.25 63.13 6.41
CA LEU A 46 -15.00 61.69 6.47
C LEU A 46 -14.15 61.36 7.70
N LYS A 47 -14.61 60.39 8.49
CA LYS A 47 -13.89 59.89 9.66
C LYS A 47 -12.88 58.82 9.23
N LEU A 48 -11.71 59.24 8.74
CA LEU A 48 -10.62 58.34 8.32
C LEU A 48 -9.42 58.47 9.27
N ASN A 49 -8.92 57.35 9.78
CA ASN A 49 -7.70 57.29 10.59
C ASN A 49 -6.50 56.97 9.67
N ILE A 50 -5.97 57.99 9.01
CA ILE A 50 -4.89 57.83 8.01
C ILE A 50 -3.51 58.06 8.63
N LYS A 51 -3.42 58.92 9.65
CA LYS A 51 -2.15 59.45 10.14
C LYS A 51 -1.59 58.69 11.34
N ASP A 52 -2.42 58.50 12.37
CA ASP A 52 -1.90 58.05 13.65
C ASP A 52 -2.10 56.54 13.83
N PRO A 53 -1.03 55.79 14.16
CA PRO A 53 -1.16 54.39 14.48
C PRO A 53 -1.98 54.22 15.76
N TYR A 54 -2.93 53.29 15.74
CA TYR A 54 -3.65 52.90 16.94
C TYR A 54 -2.74 52.09 17.86
N ILE A 55 -2.35 52.67 19.00
CA ILE A 55 -1.55 52.02 20.04
C ILE A 55 -2.47 51.72 21.22
N PRO A 56 -2.77 50.44 21.51
CA PRO A 56 -3.64 50.08 22.62
C PRO A 56 -2.92 50.27 23.96
N ASP A 57 -3.67 50.67 24.99
CA ASP A 57 -3.18 50.65 26.36
C ASP A 57 -3.15 49.20 26.88
N LYS A 58 -1.95 48.70 27.19
CA LYS A 58 -1.73 47.33 27.66
C LYS A 58 -2.20 47.13 29.11
N GLY A 59 -2.23 48.19 29.91
CA GLY A 59 -2.66 48.13 31.31
C GLY A 59 -4.18 48.07 31.48
N SER A 60 -4.94 48.47 30.45
CA SER A 60 -6.40 48.49 30.55
C SER A 60 -7.02 47.08 30.43
N GLU A 61 -8.07 46.84 31.21
CA GLU A 61 -8.89 45.62 31.12
C GLU A 61 -9.74 45.57 29.84
N LYS A 62 -10.04 46.74 29.26
CA LYS A 62 -10.84 46.86 28.03
C LYS A 62 -10.09 46.38 26.80
N THR A 63 -8.76 46.35 26.86
CA THR A 63 -7.90 45.85 25.79
C THR A 63 -7.90 44.32 25.80
N PRO A 64 -8.23 43.64 24.68
CA PRO A 64 -8.21 42.18 24.63
C PRO A 64 -6.78 41.64 24.74
N GLU A 65 -6.63 40.45 25.33
CA GLU A 65 -5.32 39.87 25.69
C GLU A 65 -4.38 39.71 24.49
N TRP A 66 -4.91 39.34 23.32
CA TRP A 66 -4.10 39.17 22.11
C TRP A 66 -3.45 40.47 21.62
N GLN A 67 -3.99 41.65 21.98
CA GLN A 67 -3.37 42.95 21.69
C GLN A 67 -2.24 43.29 22.66
N LYS A 68 -2.19 42.62 23.81
CA LYS A 68 -1.13 42.79 24.83
C LYS A 68 0.12 41.97 24.52
N THR A 69 -0.01 40.93 23.67
CA THR A 69 1.07 40.01 23.31
C THR A 69 2.14 40.64 22.41
N THR A 70 3.38 40.14 22.49
CA THR A 70 4.49 40.47 21.57
C THR A 70 4.16 40.24 20.09
N LYS A 71 3.27 39.28 19.80
CA LYS A 71 2.74 39.03 18.45
C LYS A 71 2.02 40.26 17.86
N TYR A 72 1.29 41.01 18.68
CA TYR A 72 0.63 42.23 18.23
C TYR A 72 1.63 43.37 18.01
N ASP A 73 2.62 43.50 18.88
CA ASP A 73 3.72 44.45 18.72
C ASP A 73 4.45 44.24 17.38
N ARG A 74 4.76 42.99 17.03
CA ARG A 74 5.35 42.60 15.73
C ARG A 74 4.44 43.00 14.56
N LYS A 75 3.13 42.80 14.68
CA LYS A 75 2.15 43.18 13.65
C LYS A 75 2.07 44.70 13.46
N LEU A 76 2.12 45.46 14.56
CA LEU A 76 2.08 46.92 14.54
C LEU A 76 3.33 47.50 13.87
N PHE A 77 4.51 46.98 14.25
CA PHE A 77 5.78 47.33 13.63
C PHE A 77 5.81 46.96 12.15
N GLY A 78 5.28 45.80 11.75
CA GLY A 78 5.18 45.42 10.33
C GLY A 78 4.29 46.35 9.48
N ARG A 79 3.29 47.02 10.10
CA ARG A 79 2.37 47.92 9.39
C ARG A 79 2.84 49.37 9.33
N TYR A 80 3.37 49.88 10.44
CA TYR A 80 3.73 51.30 10.59
C TYR A 80 5.24 51.53 10.71
N GLY A 81 6.05 50.47 10.72
CA GLY A 81 7.50 50.55 10.91
C GLY A 81 7.88 51.14 12.25
N SER A 82 8.96 51.91 12.26
CA SER A 82 9.45 52.64 13.44
C SER A 82 8.48 53.68 13.98
N ALA A 83 7.52 54.16 13.18
CA ALA A 83 6.49 55.09 13.63
C ALA A 83 5.54 54.49 14.68
N SER A 84 5.54 53.15 14.82
CA SER A 84 4.79 52.45 15.88
C SER A 84 5.38 52.62 17.28
N GLY A 85 6.64 53.04 17.41
CA GLY A 85 7.34 53.16 18.69
C GLY A 85 7.64 51.82 19.38
N VAL A 86 7.47 50.69 18.69
CA VAL A 86 7.85 49.36 19.20
C VAL A 86 9.36 49.20 19.12
N ASP A 87 9.98 48.78 20.23
CA ASP A 87 11.41 48.47 20.27
C ASP A 87 11.75 47.27 19.38
N MET A 88 12.79 47.42 18.57
CA MET A 88 13.24 46.41 17.61
C MET A 88 13.81 45.17 18.30
N ALA A 89 14.47 45.34 19.46
CA ALA A 89 15.07 44.23 20.19
C ALA A 89 14.02 43.20 20.64
N LYS A 90 12.83 43.68 21.01
CA LYS A 90 11.70 42.84 21.46
C LYS A 90 11.03 42.05 20.34
N LEU A 91 11.33 42.36 19.08
CA LEU A 91 10.79 41.62 17.93
C LEU A 91 11.43 40.25 17.80
N TRP A 92 12.72 40.14 18.15
CA TRP A 92 13.44 38.86 18.17
C TRP A 92 12.95 37.97 19.31
N PRO A 93 13.02 36.63 19.16
CA PRO A 93 12.75 35.71 20.25
C PRO A 93 13.65 36.00 21.45
N GLY A 94 13.12 35.85 22.66
CA GLY A 94 13.93 35.85 23.88
C GLY A 94 14.89 34.64 23.91
N PRO A 95 15.88 34.63 24.81
CA PRO A 95 16.83 33.51 24.93
C PRO A 95 16.10 32.18 25.21
N ASP A 96 15.13 32.18 26.13
CA ASP A 96 14.37 30.97 26.47
C ASP A 96 13.51 30.48 25.29
N GLU A 97 12.87 31.41 24.56
CA GLU A 97 12.10 31.08 23.34
C GLU A 97 13.02 30.52 22.24
N LEU A 98 14.23 31.08 22.11
CA LEU A 98 15.22 30.65 21.14
C LEU A 98 15.72 29.24 21.43
N GLU A 99 16.02 28.93 22.69
CA GLU A 99 16.43 27.58 23.09
C GLU A 99 15.34 26.55 22.82
N ALA A 100 14.07 26.88 23.11
CA ALA A 100 12.92 26.03 22.79
C ALA A 100 12.80 25.77 21.28
N LEU A 101 12.92 26.82 20.45
CA LEU A 101 12.89 26.70 18.99
C LEU A 101 14.04 25.83 18.46
N ILE A 102 15.24 26.00 19.00
CA ILE A 102 16.41 25.19 18.61
C ILE A 102 16.21 23.73 19.01
N ALA A 103 15.62 23.46 20.18
CA ALA A 103 15.32 22.10 20.63
C ALA A 103 14.27 21.43 19.74
N GLU A 104 13.19 22.14 19.40
CA GLU A 104 12.16 21.66 18.47
C GLU A 104 12.73 21.40 17.08
N GLU A 105 13.56 22.30 16.56
CA GLU A 105 14.22 22.12 15.26
C GLU A 105 15.13 20.89 15.26
N LYS A 106 15.93 20.69 16.31
CA LYS A 106 16.80 19.50 16.40
C LYS A 106 16.03 18.19 16.47
N GLU A 107 14.88 18.18 17.15
CA GLU A 107 14.04 16.98 17.29
C GLU A 107 13.34 16.62 15.97
N TRP A 108 12.72 17.61 15.32
CA TRP A 108 11.89 17.37 14.13
C TRP A 108 12.64 17.48 12.80
N HIS A 109 13.72 18.26 12.77
CA HIS A 109 14.51 18.57 11.59
C HIS A 109 15.97 18.14 11.80
N PRO A 110 16.26 16.83 11.66
CA PRO A 110 17.63 16.34 11.79
C PRO A 110 18.53 16.95 10.71
N PRO A 111 19.86 17.01 10.96
CA PRO A 111 20.82 17.53 10.00
C PRO A 111 20.87 16.67 8.73
N LEU A 112 21.25 17.32 7.62
CA LEU A 112 21.29 16.69 6.28
C LEU A 112 22.15 15.41 6.25
N GLU A 113 23.27 15.40 6.97
CA GLU A 113 24.16 14.24 7.05
C GLU A 113 23.46 13.00 7.61
N GLN A 114 22.63 13.17 8.65
CA GLN A 114 21.83 12.08 9.22
C GLN A 114 20.75 11.61 8.23
N ILE A 115 20.17 12.52 7.47
CA ILE A 115 19.18 12.16 6.44
C ILE A 115 19.85 11.31 5.35
N LEU A 116 21.02 11.71 4.87
CA LEU A 116 21.77 10.98 3.85
C LEU A 116 22.23 9.59 4.34
N SER A 117 22.72 9.50 5.58
CA SER A 117 23.10 8.20 6.16
C SER A 117 21.90 7.26 6.30
N ASN A 118 20.73 7.79 6.69
CA ASN A 118 19.49 7.02 6.77
C ASN A 118 18.99 6.56 5.39
N VAL A 119 19.10 7.40 4.36
CA VAL A 119 18.72 7.03 2.98
C VAL A 119 19.62 5.92 2.47
N THR A 120 20.95 6.08 2.59
CA THR A 120 21.91 5.07 2.14
C THR A 120 21.73 3.74 2.87
N ALA A 121 21.46 3.75 4.19
CA ALA A 121 21.14 2.55 4.95
C ALA A 121 19.89 1.83 4.42
N LYS A 122 18.79 2.58 4.20
CA LYS A 122 17.53 2.04 3.66
C LYS A 122 17.71 1.46 2.25
N GLU A 123 18.50 2.11 1.40
CA GLU A 123 18.80 1.62 0.05
C GLU A 123 19.59 0.31 0.09
N ASN A 124 20.62 0.25 0.94
CA ASN A 124 21.42 -0.96 1.13
C ASN A 124 20.59 -2.14 1.64
N GLU A 125 19.67 -1.91 2.60
CA GLU A 125 18.76 -2.95 3.06
C GLU A 125 17.81 -3.45 1.97
N LYS A 126 17.24 -2.53 1.18
CA LYS A 126 16.38 -2.88 0.04
C LYS A 126 17.15 -3.68 -1.00
N ALA A 127 18.38 -3.28 -1.31
CA ALA A 127 19.25 -4.00 -2.23
C ALA A 127 19.57 -5.41 -1.73
N LYS A 128 19.94 -5.56 -0.44
CA LYS A 128 20.18 -6.87 0.19
C LYS A 128 18.95 -7.78 0.12
N LYS A 129 17.76 -7.26 0.45
CA LYS A 129 16.48 -8.00 0.36
C LYS A 129 16.18 -8.42 -1.08
N ARG A 130 16.41 -7.55 -2.06
CA ARG A 130 16.25 -7.86 -3.48
C ARG A 130 17.18 -8.99 -3.91
N LEU A 131 18.47 -8.87 -3.61
CA LEU A 131 19.47 -9.89 -3.95
C LEU A 131 19.17 -11.24 -3.28
N ALA A 132 18.74 -11.25 -2.02
CA ALA A 132 18.36 -12.48 -1.32
C ALA A 132 17.14 -13.16 -2.00
N ARG A 133 16.14 -12.37 -2.40
CA ARG A 133 14.97 -12.86 -3.14
C ARG A 133 15.38 -13.42 -4.50
N GLU A 134 16.22 -12.72 -5.25
CA GLU A 134 16.72 -13.16 -6.56
C GLU A 134 17.51 -14.47 -6.43
N LYS A 135 18.37 -14.61 -5.42
CA LYS A 135 19.09 -15.85 -5.14
C LYS A 135 18.14 -17.02 -4.87
N LEU A 136 17.11 -16.80 -4.04
CA LEU A 136 16.11 -17.83 -3.73
C LEU A 136 15.30 -18.24 -4.97
N ILE A 137 14.93 -17.27 -5.81
CA ILE A 137 14.24 -17.56 -7.08
C ILE A 137 15.16 -18.36 -7.98
N ALA A 138 16.43 -17.98 -8.12
CA ALA A 138 17.40 -18.70 -8.95
C ALA A 138 17.60 -20.15 -8.48
N THR A 139 17.74 -20.39 -7.17
CA THR A 139 17.87 -21.77 -6.63
C THR A 139 16.61 -22.59 -6.89
N ASN A 140 15.43 -21.99 -6.71
CA ASN A 140 14.17 -22.69 -6.95
C ASN A 140 14.00 -22.98 -8.45
N MET A 141 14.29 -22.02 -9.32
CA MET A 141 14.23 -22.20 -10.77
C MET A 141 15.21 -23.28 -11.26
N ALA A 142 16.38 -23.43 -10.64
CA ALA A 142 17.31 -24.52 -10.95
C ALA A 142 16.77 -25.91 -10.53
N ASN A 143 16.00 -25.98 -9.44
CA ASN A 143 15.39 -27.22 -8.95
C ASN A 143 14.09 -27.60 -9.70
N MET A 144 13.38 -26.61 -10.25
CA MET A 144 12.09 -26.80 -10.93
C MET A 144 12.11 -27.88 -12.03
N PRO A 145 13.10 -27.97 -12.94
CA PRO A 145 13.10 -29.00 -13.99
C PRO A 145 13.08 -30.43 -13.44
N LYS A 146 13.81 -30.69 -12.34
CA LYS A 146 13.82 -32.00 -11.69
C LYS A 146 12.46 -32.34 -11.10
N MET A 147 11.87 -31.40 -10.35
CA MET A 147 10.53 -31.56 -9.77
C MET A 147 9.45 -31.80 -10.83
N VAL A 148 9.52 -31.09 -11.96
CA VAL A 148 8.59 -31.29 -13.08
C VAL A 148 8.76 -32.67 -13.70
N ALA A 149 10.00 -33.17 -13.83
CA ALA A 149 10.26 -34.51 -14.36
C ALA A 149 9.72 -35.60 -13.42
N ASP A 150 9.95 -35.47 -12.12
CA ASP A 150 9.44 -36.40 -11.10
C ASP A 150 7.90 -36.41 -11.08
N TRP A 151 7.26 -35.24 -11.07
CA TRP A 151 5.80 -35.13 -11.12
C TRP A 151 5.21 -35.76 -12.39
N ARG A 152 5.87 -35.57 -13.55
CA ARG A 152 5.45 -36.21 -14.81
C ARG A 152 5.58 -37.73 -14.74
N ARG A 153 6.62 -38.26 -14.08
CA ARG A 153 6.81 -39.71 -13.87
C ARG A 153 5.68 -40.24 -13.00
N GLU A 154 5.45 -39.64 -11.84
CA GLU A 154 4.40 -40.04 -10.89
C GLU A 154 3.01 -40.00 -11.55
N SER A 155 2.69 -38.92 -12.27
CA SER A 155 1.43 -38.82 -13.02
C SER A 155 1.27 -39.91 -14.07
N ARG A 156 2.35 -40.40 -14.70
CA ARG A 156 2.29 -41.51 -15.66
C ARG A 156 2.08 -42.83 -14.92
N GLU A 157 2.80 -43.07 -13.84
CA GLU A 157 2.66 -44.28 -13.02
C GLU A 157 1.25 -44.40 -12.43
N GLU A 158 0.68 -43.31 -11.92
CA GLU A 158 -0.70 -43.27 -11.45
C GLU A 158 -1.70 -43.58 -12.57
N LYS A 159 -1.49 -43.04 -13.78
CA LYS A 159 -2.34 -43.34 -14.94
C LYS A 159 -2.24 -44.81 -15.33
N LEU A 160 -1.04 -45.40 -15.29
CA LEU A 160 -0.83 -46.82 -15.58
C LEU A 160 -1.51 -47.70 -14.53
N LYS A 161 -1.30 -47.43 -13.24
CA LYS A 161 -1.98 -48.13 -12.14
C LYS A 161 -3.50 -48.06 -12.26
N LYS A 162 -4.06 -46.88 -12.56
CA LYS A 162 -5.50 -46.71 -12.81
C LYS A 162 -6.00 -47.53 -14.01
N LYS A 163 -5.22 -47.62 -15.09
CA LYS A 163 -5.56 -48.46 -16.26
C LYS A 163 -5.49 -49.95 -15.93
N GLU A 164 -4.47 -50.39 -15.22
CA GLU A 164 -4.31 -51.78 -14.78
C GLU A 164 -5.44 -52.19 -13.83
N GLU A 165 -5.80 -51.34 -12.86
CA GLU A 165 -6.94 -51.60 -11.98
C GLU A 165 -8.26 -51.66 -12.75
N LYS A 166 -8.46 -50.77 -13.73
CA LYS A 166 -9.65 -50.82 -14.58
C LYS A 166 -9.69 -52.12 -15.38
N ALA A 167 -8.59 -52.50 -16.02
CA ALA A 167 -8.49 -53.76 -16.76
C ALA A 167 -8.73 -54.97 -15.84
N ARG A 168 -8.15 -54.98 -14.63
CA ARG A 168 -8.43 -56.03 -13.63
C ARG A 168 -9.91 -56.09 -13.25
N ARG A 169 -10.55 -54.94 -13.01
CA ARG A 169 -12.00 -54.87 -12.73
C ARG A 169 -12.82 -55.39 -13.90
N ASP A 170 -12.48 -55.01 -15.13
CA ASP A 170 -13.18 -55.44 -16.34
C ASP A 170 -13.04 -56.96 -16.57
N LEU A 171 -11.87 -57.54 -16.30
CA LEU A 171 -11.65 -58.98 -16.33
C LEU A 171 -12.52 -59.73 -15.31
N LEU A 172 -12.59 -59.23 -14.06
CA LEU A 172 -13.45 -59.82 -13.02
C LEU A 172 -14.93 -59.74 -13.37
N LEU A 173 -15.36 -58.64 -14.00
CA LEU A 173 -16.74 -58.50 -14.49
C LEU A 173 -17.04 -59.44 -15.65
N ALA A 174 -16.09 -59.64 -16.56
CA ALA A 174 -16.23 -60.59 -17.66
C ALA A 174 -16.33 -62.04 -17.16
N GLU A 175 -15.52 -62.43 -16.17
CA GLU A 175 -15.59 -63.75 -15.55
C GLU A 175 -16.92 -63.97 -14.82
N ALA A 176 -17.41 -62.96 -14.08
CA ALA A 176 -18.72 -63.02 -13.46
C ALA A 176 -19.84 -63.23 -14.49
N ARG A 177 -19.77 -62.51 -15.62
CA ARG A 177 -20.74 -62.65 -16.72
C ARG A 177 -20.67 -64.03 -17.36
N ALA A 178 -19.49 -64.62 -17.51
CA ALA A 178 -19.32 -65.96 -18.06
C ALA A 178 -19.90 -67.05 -17.13
N ARG A 179 -19.74 -66.90 -15.81
CA ARG A 179 -20.26 -67.87 -14.83
C ARG A 179 -21.78 -67.79 -14.64
N TYR A 180 -22.33 -66.58 -14.54
CA TYR A 180 -23.74 -66.37 -14.20
C TYR A 180 -24.65 -66.06 -15.40
N GLY A 181 -24.07 -65.74 -16.58
CA GLY A 181 -24.81 -65.50 -17.82
C GLY A 181 -25.44 -64.11 -17.96
N TYR A 182 -25.48 -63.30 -16.90
CA TYR A 182 -25.98 -61.92 -16.90
C TYR A 182 -24.96 -60.94 -16.29
N ALA A 183 -25.16 -59.64 -16.50
CA ALA A 183 -24.27 -58.62 -15.94
C ALA A 183 -24.53 -58.42 -14.43
N LEU A 184 -23.56 -58.79 -13.59
CA LEU A 184 -23.61 -58.57 -12.13
C LEU A 184 -22.99 -57.22 -11.76
N ASP A 185 -23.62 -56.52 -10.81
CA ASP A 185 -23.06 -55.31 -10.17
C ASP A 185 -21.92 -55.72 -9.20
N PRO A 186 -20.75 -55.06 -9.25
CA PRO A 186 -19.67 -55.22 -8.27
C PRO A 186 -20.07 -55.14 -6.79
N ARG A 187 -21.15 -54.42 -6.46
CA ARG A 187 -21.62 -54.23 -5.07
C ARG A 187 -22.52 -55.36 -4.57
N SER A 188 -22.96 -56.25 -5.45
CA SER A 188 -23.89 -57.32 -5.09
C SER A 188 -23.24 -58.40 -4.21
N ALA A 189 -24.03 -58.99 -3.30
CA ALA A 189 -23.58 -60.07 -2.42
C ALA A 189 -23.08 -61.29 -3.21
N LYS A 190 -23.70 -61.58 -4.36
CA LYS A 190 -23.33 -62.69 -5.26
C LYS A 190 -21.96 -62.50 -5.90
N PHE A 191 -21.60 -61.27 -6.28
CA PHE A 191 -20.26 -60.97 -6.78
C PHE A 191 -19.20 -61.15 -5.70
N GLN A 192 -19.48 -60.74 -4.47
CA GLN A 192 -18.56 -60.94 -3.33
C GLN A 192 -18.37 -62.41 -2.95
N GLU A 193 -19.43 -63.24 -3.03
CA GLU A 193 -19.32 -64.70 -2.86
C GLU A 193 -18.40 -65.32 -3.92
N MET A 194 -18.58 -64.94 -5.19
CA MET A 194 -17.75 -65.40 -6.31
C MET A 194 -16.27 -65.00 -6.14
N LEU A 195 -15.99 -63.75 -5.73
CA LEU A 195 -14.61 -63.32 -5.45
C LEU A 195 -13.96 -64.18 -4.36
N LYS A 196 -14.68 -64.50 -3.27
CA LYS A 196 -14.17 -65.37 -2.20
C LYS A 196 -13.87 -66.79 -2.69
N GLU A 197 -14.61 -67.30 -3.68
CA GLU A 197 -14.32 -68.60 -4.30
C GLU A 197 -13.05 -68.55 -5.15
N ILE A 198 -12.91 -67.53 -6.00
CA ILE A 198 -11.69 -67.31 -6.81
C ILE A 198 -10.47 -67.17 -5.91
N GLU A 199 -10.55 -66.36 -4.86
CA GLU A 199 -9.45 -66.19 -3.89
C GLU A 199 -9.06 -67.50 -3.20
N LYS A 200 -10.03 -68.34 -2.85
CA LYS A 200 -9.77 -69.68 -2.26
C LYS A 200 -9.10 -70.62 -3.25
N GLU A 201 -9.55 -70.61 -4.51
CA GLU A 201 -8.93 -71.42 -5.57
C GLU A 201 -7.51 -70.95 -5.90
N GLU A 202 -7.28 -69.64 -6.00
CA GLU A 202 -5.96 -69.07 -6.18
C GLU A 202 -5.05 -69.34 -4.99
N ALA A 203 -5.53 -69.22 -3.75
CA ALA A 203 -4.75 -69.52 -2.56
C ALA A 203 -4.34 -71.00 -2.52
N LYS A 204 -5.22 -71.93 -2.93
CA LYS A 204 -4.89 -73.35 -3.09
C LYS A 204 -3.81 -73.55 -4.17
N LYS A 205 -3.97 -72.94 -5.35
CA LYS A 205 -2.97 -72.99 -6.44
C LYS A 205 -1.61 -72.41 -6.02
N ARG A 206 -1.59 -71.25 -5.35
CA ARG A 206 -0.37 -70.62 -4.82
C ARG A 206 0.31 -71.48 -3.76
N LYS A 207 -0.45 -72.11 -2.86
CA LYS A 207 0.10 -73.04 -1.86
C LYS A 207 0.71 -74.28 -2.52
N LEU A 208 0.07 -74.83 -3.55
CA LEU A 208 0.60 -75.97 -4.31
C LEU A 208 1.87 -75.60 -5.09
N LEU A 209 1.90 -74.45 -5.76
CA LEU A 209 3.10 -73.97 -6.45
C LEU A 209 4.24 -73.67 -5.49
N LYS A 210 3.95 -73.08 -4.32
CA LYS A 210 4.95 -72.85 -3.26
C LYS A 210 5.48 -74.16 -2.68
N ARG A 211 4.62 -75.18 -2.54
CA ARG A 211 5.01 -76.53 -2.10
C ARG A 211 5.90 -77.22 -3.14
N ARG A 212 5.53 -77.15 -4.43
CA ARG A 212 6.34 -77.67 -5.54
C ARG A 212 7.70 -77.00 -5.63
N LYS A 213 7.75 -75.66 -5.56
CA LYS A 213 9.03 -74.92 -5.52
C LYS A 213 9.91 -75.31 -4.33
N ARG A 214 9.31 -75.55 -3.16
CA ARG A 214 10.03 -76.05 -1.97
C ARG A 214 10.50 -77.49 -2.11
N GLU A 215 9.73 -78.34 -2.79
CA GLU A 215 10.11 -79.72 -3.10
C GLU A 215 11.22 -79.76 -4.16
N GLU A 216 11.18 -78.86 -5.15
CA GLU A 216 12.23 -78.65 -6.16
C GLU A 216 13.52 -78.07 -5.53
N GLU A 217 13.42 -77.08 -4.64
CA GLU A 217 14.55 -76.54 -3.87
C GLU A 217 15.14 -77.59 -2.91
N ARG A 218 14.32 -78.47 -2.33
CA ARG A 218 14.78 -79.60 -1.48
C ARG A 218 15.40 -80.73 -2.30
N ALA A 219 14.90 -81.03 -3.49
CA ALA A 219 15.50 -82.00 -4.39
C ALA A 219 16.82 -81.48 -4.99
N ALA A 220 16.93 -80.17 -5.26
CA ALA A 220 18.17 -79.52 -5.67
C ALA A 220 19.20 -79.44 -4.54
N ALA A 221 18.76 -79.41 -3.27
CA ALA A 221 19.64 -79.50 -2.10
C ALA A 221 19.97 -80.96 -1.68
N ALA A 222 19.37 -81.98 -2.29
CA ALA A 222 19.51 -83.39 -1.92
C ALA A 222 19.95 -84.29 -3.09
N GLY A 223 21.10 -83.97 -3.69
CA GLY A 223 21.84 -84.93 -4.51
C GLY A 223 23.28 -84.47 -4.80
N PRO A 224 24.31 -85.35 -4.75
CA PRO A 224 24.45 -86.61 -4.01
C PRO A 224 25.70 -86.61 -3.10
N ASP A 225 25.56 -86.56 -1.78
CA ASP A 225 26.64 -86.97 -0.87
C ASP A 225 26.45 -88.46 -0.54
N ALA A 226 27.30 -89.28 -1.15
CA ALA A 226 27.47 -90.69 -0.82
C ALA A 226 28.33 -90.83 0.45
N PRO A 227 27.87 -91.49 1.51
CA PRO A 227 28.76 -91.99 2.56
C PRO A 227 29.15 -93.44 2.23
N THR A 228 30.33 -93.66 1.68
CA THR A 228 30.97 -94.99 1.77
C THR A 228 31.65 -95.09 3.12
N ALA A 229 30.95 -95.69 4.07
CA ALA A 229 31.55 -96.34 5.22
C ALA A 229 32.35 -97.57 4.75
N VAL A 230 33.63 -97.63 5.11
CA VAL A 230 34.47 -98.83 4.98
C VAL A 230 34.78 -99.32 6.39
N PRO A 231 34.46 -100.57 6.77
CA PRO A 231 34.87 -101.16 8.04
C PRO A 231 36.22 -101.88 7.92
N ASN A 232 37.06 -101.72 8.96
CA ASN A 232 38.16 -102.57 9.45
C ASN A 232 39.13 -103.26 8.47
N SER A 233 40.43 -102.93 8.59
CA SER A 233 41.49 -103.77 9.18
C SER A 233 42.82 -103.03 9.25
#